data_AF-A0A6N7KY14-F1
#
_entry.id   AF-A0A6N7KY14-F1
#
_cell.length_a   1.000
_cell.length_b   1.000
_cell.length_c   1.000
_cell.angle_alpha   90.00
_cell.angle_beta   90.00
_cell.angle_gamma   90.00
#
_symmetry.space_group_name_H-M   'P 1'
#
loop_
_entity.id
_entity.type
_entity.pdbx_description
1 polymer ?
#
loop_
_entity_poly.entity_id
_entity_poly.type
_entity_poly.pdbx_seq_one_letter_code
_entity_poly.pdbx_strand_id
1 'polypeptide(L)'
;MDYVEEVGTIIGPPSGPGVPAECWRELEAELRVELPSDFKALAERYAPMQIGRSIWLQSPATTAHNLAVYMRETVAAYQDCGFSDENFPEFPVAPGFGAPDGLIPITPTTHGESVFLARSDTAYGWCVVVFVGDYDEFYRYDLTFSEWFYRYLRGDDMAGPGGGQDFSNPIALRDFHVPPGTAPVERFGPVRGS
;
A
#
# COMPACT_ATOMS: atom_id res chain seq x y z
N MET A 1 -5.30 -16.83 -9.41
CA MET A 1 -6.43 -15.98 -8.99
C MET A 1 -6.03 -14.55 -9.32
N ASP A 2 -6.95 -13.73 -9.82
CA ASP A 2 -6.66 -12.31 -10.09
C ASP A 2 -7.10 -11.48 -8.89
N TYR A 3 -6.16 -11.15 -8.01
CA TYR A 3 -6.47 -10.42 -6.79
C TYR A 3 -6.86 -8.96 -7.03
N VAL A 4 -6.52 -8.37 -8.18
CA VAL A 4 -6.97 -7.01 -8.53
C VAL A 4 -8.48 -7.01 -8.73
N GLU A 5 -9.02 -8.03 -9.40
CA GLU A 5 -10.47 -8.19 -9.56
C GLU A 5 -11.15 -8.56 -8.23
N GLU A 6 -10.53 -9.42 -7.42
CA GLU A 6 -11.08 -9.78 -6.10
C GLU A 6 -11.19 -8.58 -5.15
N VAL A 7 -10.22 -7.66 -5.15
CA VAL A 7 -10.32 -6.38 -4.43
C VAL A 7 -11.51 -5.56 -4.94
N GLY A 8 -11.80 -5.60 -6.24
CA GLY A 8 -12.98 -4.96 -6.83
C GLY A 8 -14.31 -5.51 -6.32
N THR A 9 -14.36 -6.77 -5.88
CA THR A 9 -15.56 -7.33 -5.23
C THR A 9 -15.82 -6.74 -3.84
N ILE A 10 -14.78 -6.22 -3.18
CA ILE A 10 -14.84 -5.62 -1.83
C ILE A 10 -15.07 -4.10 -1.91
N ILE A 11 -14.35 -3.41 -2.79
CA ILE A 11 -14.36 -1.94 -2.92
C ILE A 11 -15.44 -1.48 -3.92
N GLY A 12 -15.83 -2.35 -4.84
CA GLY A 12 -16.75 -2.03 -5.93
C GLY A 12 -16.03 -1.46 -7.17
N PRO A 13 -16.77 -0.84 -8.09
CA PRO A 13 -16.22 -0.37 -9.36
C PRO A 13 -15.12 0.70 -9.15
N PRO A 14 -14.19 0.84 -10.11
CA PRO A 14 -13.24 1.96 -10.14
C PRO A 14 -13.97 3.30 -10.06
N SER A 15 -13.38 4.25 -9.33
CA SER A 15 -13.99 5.57 -9.05
C SER A 15 -13.20 6.75 -9.62
N GLY A 16 -11.99 6.50 -10.14
CA GLY A 16 -11.06 7.52 -10.63
C GLY A 16 -10.87 7.57 -12.15
N PRO A 17 -10.22 8.63 -12.67
CA PRO A 17 -9.87 8.75 -14.08
C PRO A 17 -8.67 7.88 -14.51
N GLY A 18 -8.07 7.12 -13.60
CA GLY A 18 -6.79 6.46 -13.84
C GLY A 18 -5.58 7.30 -13.45
N VAL A 19 -4.40 6.68 -13.52
CA VAL A 19 -3.10 7.34 -13.37
C VAL A 19 -2.42 7.34 -14.75
N PRO A 20 -2.01 8.50 -15.30
CA PRO A 20 -1.30 8.53 -16.57
C PRO A 20 0.03 7.77 -16.51
N ALA A 21 0.38 7.09 -17.61
CA ALA A 21 1.58 6.25 -17.68
C ALA A 21 2.88 7.04 -17.48
N GLU A 22 2.89 8.33 -17.86
CA GLU A 22 4.01 9.23 -17.61
C GLU A 22 4.28 9.47 -16.13
N CYS A 23 3.24 9.55 -15.27
CA CYS A 23 3.42 9.73 -13.83
C CYS A 23 4.11 8.52 -13.20
N TRP A 24 3.76 7.30 -13.65
CA TRP A 24 4.47 6.09 -13.23
C TRP A 24 5.91 6.07 -13.72
N ARG A 25 6.14 6.40 -15.00
CA ARG A 25 7.48 6.42 -15.59
C ARG A 25 8.41 7.40 -14.88
N GLU A 26 7.91 8.58 -14.51
CA GLU A 26 8.66 9.57 -13.75
C GLU A 26 9.01 9.03 -12.35
N LEU A 27 8.05 8.45 -11.65
CA LEU A 27 8.28 7.85 -10.33
C LEU A 27 9.28 6.69 -10.37
N GLU A 28 9.12 5.75 -11.31
CA GLU A 28 10.00 4.59 -11.46
C GLU A 28 11.42 5.01 -11.89
N ALA A 29 11.56 6.08 -12.68
CA ALA A 29 12.85 6.66 -13.01
C ALA A 29 13.55 7.30 -11.79
N GLU A 30 12.79 7.97 -10.92
CA GLU A 30 13.29 8.51 -9.64
C GLU A 30 13.77 7.38 -8.72
N LEU A 31 12.95 6.32 -8.57
CA LEU A 31 13.26 5.17 -7.71
C LEU A 31 14.33 4.24 -8.32
N ARG A 32 14.57 4.32 -9.63
CA ARG A 32 15.42 3.42 -10.42
C ARG A 32 14.98 1.95 -10.34
N VAL A 33 13.67 1.73 -10.25
CA VAL A 33 13.06 0.39 -10.16
C VAL A 33 11.68 0.40 -10.78
N GLU A 34 11.30 -0.71 -11.42
CA GLU A 34 9.94 -0.92 -11.92
C GLU A 34 9.06 -1.50 -10.82
N LEU A 35 8.03 -0.76 -10.42
CA LEU A 35 7.10 -1.17 -9.37
C LEU A 35 6.19 -2.32 -9.85
N PRO A 36 5.68 -3.17 -8.94
CA PRO A 36 4.78 -4.27 -9.29
C PRO A 36 3.57 -3.80 -10.09
N SER A 37 3.23 -4.55 -11.14
CA SER A 37 2.11 -4.21 -12.03
C SER A 37 0.76 -4.25 -11.31
N ASP A 38 0.59 -5.13 -10.33
CA ASP A 38 -0.66 -5.27 -9.58
C ASP A 38 -0.86 -4.13 -8.57
N PHE A 39 0.21 -3.62 -7.97
CA PHE A 39 0.19 -2.37 -7.20
C PHE A 39 -0.24 -1.18 -8.07
N LYS A 40 0.40 -1.01 -9.24
CA LYS A 40 0.04 0.06 -10.19
C LYS A 40 -1.41 -0.07 -10.66
N ALA A 41 -1.88 -1.27 -10.95
CA ALA A 41 -3.26 -1.52 -11.38
C ALA A 41 -4.30 -1.14 -10.31
N LEU A 42 -4.04 -1.44 -9.03
CA LEU A 42 -4.91 -1.02 -7.93
C LEU A 42 -4.90 0.50 -7.73
N ALA A 43 -3.72 1.11 -7.77
CA ALA A 43 -3.59 2.56 -7.68
C ALA A 43 -4.27 3.28 -8.86
N GLU A 44 -4.16 2.76 -10.08
CA GLU A 44 -4.86 3.30 -11.26
C GLU A 44 -6.38 3.24 -11.11
N ARG A 45 -6.93 2.16 -10.55
CA ARG A 45 -8.38 1.98 -10.41
C ARG A 45 -8.99 2.85 -9.29
N TYR A 46 -8.25 3.03 -8.21
CA TYR A 46 -8.82 3.51 -6.96
C TYR A 46 -8.10 4.71 -6.33
N ALA A 47 -6.86 5.03 -6.69
CA ALA A 47 -6.11 6.08 -6.00
C ALA A 47 -6.32 7.48 -6.61
N PRO A 48 -6.45 8.55 -5.80
CA PRO A 48 -6.31 8.53 -4.34
C PRO A 48 -7.61 8.19 -3.60
N MET A 49 -7.52 7.25 -2.66
CA MET A 49 -8.66 6.81 -1.84
C MET A 49 -8.24 6.38 -0.44
N GLN A 50 -9.08 6.71 0.54
CA GLN A 50 -9.02 6.12 1.87
C GLN A 50 -10.05 5.00 1.99
N ILE A 51 -9.63 3.85 2.51
CA ILE A 51 -10.43 2.63 2.57
C ILE A 51 -10.59 2.19 4.01
N GLY A 52 -11.83 1.95 4.43
CA GLY A 52 -12.19 1.54 5.78
C GLY A 52 -11.72 2.50 6.87
N ARG A 53 -11.45 3.77 6.52
CA ARG A 53 -10.82 4.78 7.38
C ARG A 53 -9.41 4.42 7.87
N SER A 54 -8.84 3.32 7.37
CA SER A 54 -7.64 2.68 7.91
C SER A 54 -6.44 2.83 6.98
N ILE A 55 -6.62 2.54 5.68
CA ILE A 55 -5.51 2.44 4.72
C ILE A 55 -5.74 3.35 3.52
N TRP A 56 -4.65 3.83 2.90
CA TRP A 56 -4.70 4.79 1.81
C TRP A 56 -4.04 4.29 0.54
N LEU A 57 -4.76 4.26 -0.58
CA LEU A 57 -4.10 4.16 -1.88
C LEU A 57 -3.69 5.56 -2.34
N GLN A 58 -2.39 5.79 -2.46
CA GLN A 58 -1.80 7.05 -2.93
C GLN A 58 -1.63 7.01 -4.46
N SER A 59 -1.63 8.19 -5.09
CA SER A 59 -1.51 8.31 -6.54
C SER A 59 -0.33 9.21 -6.92
N PRO A 60 0.56 8.82 -7.85
CA PRO A 60 1.63 9.71 -8.29
C PRO A 60 1.11 10.90 -9.11
N ALA A 61 -0.14 10.87 -9.58
CA ALA A 61 -0.73 11.90 -10.43
C ALA A 61 -1.42 13.05 -9.67
N THR A 62 -1.49 12.99 -8.33
CA THR A 62 -2.21 14.01 -7.54
C THR A 62 -1.26 14.83 -6.69
N THR A 63 -1.66 16.04 -6.30
CA THR A 63 -0.83 16.93 -5.47
C THR A 63 -0.97 16.65 -3.97
N ALA A 64 -2.19 16.44 -3.46
CA ALA A 64 -2.44 16.29 -2.02
C ALA A 64 -2.15 14.88 -1.46
N HIS A 65 -2.28 13.85 -2.30
CA HIS A 65 -2.05 12.44 -1.97
C HIS A 65 -1.04 11.84 -2.93
N ASN A 66 0.08 12.56 -3.09
CA ASN A 66 1.13 12.22 -4.03
C ASN A 66 2.00 11.07 -3.49
N LEU A 67 2.01 9.96 -4.21
CA LEU A 67 2.79 8.77 -3.83
C LEU A 67 4.30 9.06 -3.74
N ALA A 68 4.87 9.87 -4.64
CA ALA A 68 6.30 10.19 -4.63
C ALA A 68 6.69 11.05 -3.41
N VAL A 69 5.83 12.01 -3.05
CA VAL A 69 6.02 12.82 -1.83
C VAL A 69 5.97 11.93 -0.61
N TYR A 70 4.93 11.09 -0.48
CA TYR A 70 4.81 10.13 0.62
C TYR A 70 6.04 9.23 0.72
N MET A 71 6.52 8.69 -0.41
CA MET A 71 7.71 7.85 -0.45
C MET A 71 8.94 8.55 0.10
N ARG A 72 9.25 9.76 -0.40
CA ARG A 72 10.42 10.53 0.04
C ARG A 72 10.35 10.89 1.52
N GLU A 73 9.21 11.35 1.99
CA GLU A 73 9.04 11.74 3.40
C GLU A 73 9.18 10.53 4.33
N THR A 74 8.59 9.40 3.94
CA THR A 74 8.65 8.16 4.73
C THR A 74 10.08 7.61 4.75
N VAL A 75 10.78 7.56 3.61
CA VAL A 75 12.20 7.16 3.58
C VAL A 75 13.05 8.07 4.47
N ALA A 76 12.85 9.38 4.40
CA ALA A 76 13.58 10.34 5.23
C ALA A 76 13.31 10.16 6.73
N ALA A 77 12.08 9.74 7.11
CA ALA A 77 11.73 9.47 8.50
C ALA A 77 12.38 8.19 9.04
N TYR A 78 12.50 7.14 8.21
CA TYR A 78 12.97 5.83 8.66
C TYR A 78 14.48 5.59 8.50
N GLN A 79 15.16 6.30 7.59
CA GLN A 79 16.58 6.07 7.29
C GLN A 79 17.51 6.20 8.51
N ASP A 80 17.11 6.99 9.52
CA ASP A 80 17.89 7.28 10.73
C ASP A 80 17.38 6.53 11.98
N CYS A 81 16.39 5.64 11.86
CA CYS A 81 15.79 4.92 12.99
C CYS A 81 16.69 3.86 13.64
N GLY A 82 17.86 3.56 13.05
CA GLY A 82 18.84 2.67 13.66
C GLY A 82 18.44 1.18 13.68
N PHE A 83 17.49 0.76 12.83
CA PHE A 83 17.12 -0.64 12.71
C PHE A 83 18.32 -1.51 12.34
N SER A 84 18.32 -2.73 12.85
CA SER A 84 19.38 -3.71 12.65
C SER A 84 18.81 -5.02 12.11
N ASP A 85 19.68 -6.00 11.85
CA ASP A 85 19.29 -7.34 11.40
C ASP A 85 18.29 -8.00 12.36
N GLU A 86 18.31 -7.65 13.67
CA GLU A 86 17.36 -8.16 14.66
C GLU A 86 15.91 -7.75 14.36
N ASN A 87 15.69 -6.58 13.76
CA ASN A 87 14.36 -6.11 13.36
C ASN A 87 13.86 -6.82 12.08
N PHE A 88 14.76 -7.45 11.31
CA PHE A 88 14.47 -8.07 10.01
C PHE A 88 14.86 -9.55 9.97
N PRO A 89 14.31 -10.40 10.87
CA PRO A 89 14.73 -11.80 11.00
C PRO A 89 14.50 -12.63 9.72
N GLU A 90 13.61 -12.16 8.83
CA GLU A 90 13.28 -12.80 7.56
C GLU A 90 14.17 -12.36 6.39
N PHE A 91 15.06 -11.38 6.60
CA PHE A 91 16.01 -10.91 5.59
C PHE A 91 17.43 -11.37 5.94
N PRO A 92 18.25 -11.80 4.95
CA PRO A 92 19.65 -12.16 5.22
C PRO A 92 20.50 -10.99 5.74
N VAL A 93 20.13 -9.75 5.37
CA VAL A 93 20.73 -8.49 5.78
C VAL A 93 19.58 -7.47 5.89
N ALA A 94 19.59 -6.65 6.93
CA ALA A 94 18.62 -5.57 7.09
C ALA A 94 18.56 -4.69 5.82
N PRO A 95 17.39 -4.58 5.17
CA PRO A 95 17.24 -3.71 4.01
C PRO A 95 17.31 -2.25 4.44
N GLY A 96 17.93 -1.41 3.60
CA GLY A 96 17.79 0.04 3.72
C GLY A 96 16.39 0.53 3.32
N PHE A 97 16.14 1.82 3.43
CA PHE A 97 14.89 2.44 2.96
C PHE A 97 15.09 3.18 1.64
N GLY A 98 14.16 2.96 0.70
CA GLY A 98 14.18 3.52 -0.65
C GLY A 98 15.18 2.84 -1.61
N ALA A 99 15.04 3.15 -2.91
CA ALA A 99 15.94 2.73 -3.99
C ALA A 99 15.99 1.17 -4.21
N PRO A 100 16.69 0.63 -5.24
CA PRO A 100 16.23 -0.59 -5.93
C PRO A 100 16.03 -1.83 -5.05
N ASP A 101 16.88 -2.02 -4.05
CA ASP A 101 16.90 -3.20 -3.18
C ASP A 101 16.42 -2.91 -1.74
N GLY A 102 15.97 -1.67 -1.48
CA GLY A 102 15.48 -1.26 -0.17
C GLY A 102 13.96 -1.43 -0.02
N LEU A 103 13.47 -1.08 1.17
CA LEU A 103 12.04 -1.00 1.46
C LEU A 103 11.45 0.26 0.82
N ILE A 104 10.46 0.06 -0.04
CA ILE A 104 9.77 1.15 -0.74
C ILE A 104 8.39 1.34 -0.10
N PRO A 105 8.17 2.42 0.67
CA PRO A 105 6.88 2.69 1.31
C PRO A 105 5.80 2.98 0.26
N ILE A 106 4.65 2.35 0.38
CA ILE A 106 3.58 2.45 -0.64
C ILE A 106 2.25 2.94 -0.12
N THR A 107 1.96 2.72 1.16
CA THR A 107 0.70 3.16 1.75
C THR A 107 0.85 3.44 3.24
N PRO A 108 0.37 4.61 3.72
CA PRO A 108 0.20 4.84 5.13
C PRO A 108 -1.08 4.17 5.64
N THR A 109 -1.02 3.69 6.88
CA THR A 109 -2.20 3.29 7.64
C THR A 109 -2.46 4.27 8.79
N THR A 110 -3.68 4.27 9.34
CA THR A 110 -4.01 5.03 10.55
C THR A 110 -3.74 4.27 11.84
N HIS A 111 -3.29 3.01 11.76
CA HIS A 111 -3.08 2.13 12.91
C HIS A 111 -1.62 2.04 13.36
N GLY A 112 -0.77 2.95 12.87
CA GLY A 112 0.66 2.95 13.21
C GLY A 112 1.50 1.96 12.40
N GLU A 113 0.88 1.29 11.41
CA GLU A 113 1.58 0.39 10.50
C GLU A 113 2.08 1.18 9.28
N SER A 114 3.28 0.83 8.80
CA SER A 114 3.80 1.30 7.52
C SER A 114 4.02 0.11 6.59
N VAL A 115 3.50 0.21 5.37
CA VAL A 115 3.53 -0.88 4.40
C VAL A 115 4.53 -0.56 3.29
N PHE A 116 5.40 -1.51 3.03
CA PHE A 116 6.51 -1.40 2.08
C PHE A 116 6.45 -2.53 1.05
N LEU A 117 7.02 -2.26 -0.12
CA LEU A 117 7.42 -3.26 -1.10
C LEU A 117 8.92 -3.49 -0.99
N ALA A 118 9.35 -4.74 -1.11
CA ALA A 118 10.76 -5.10 -1.17
C ALA A 118 11.01 -6.10 -2.30
N ARG A 119 12.19 -6.03 -2.91
CA ARG A 119 12.63 -7.04 -3.88
C ARG A 119 12.78 -8.39 -3.18
N SER A 120 12.42 -9.44 -3.90
CA SER A 120 12.35 -10.79 -3.34
C SER A 120 12.66 -11.85 -4.39
N ASP A 121 13.05 -13.03 -3.93
CA ASP A 121 13.25 -14.26 -4.70
C ASP A 121 11.93 -15.02 -4.96
N THR A 122 10.79 -14.48 -4.54
CA THR A 122 9.47 -15.00 -4.91
C THR A 122 9.28 -15.07 -6.42
N ALA A 123 8.32 -15.86 -6.87
CA ALA A 123 7.94 -15.95 -8.28
C ALA A 123 7.49 -14.61 -8.90
N TYR A 124 7.14 -13.62 -8.06
CA TYR A 124 6.70 -12.29 -8.47
C TYR A 124 7.83 -11.24 -8.46
N GLY A 125 9.01 -11.60 -7.91
CA GLY A 125 10.15 -10.71 -7.75
C GLY A 125 9.99 -9.63 -6.66
N TRP A 126 8.89 -9.70 -5.91
CA TRP A 126 8.48 -8.72 -4.90
C TRP A 126 7.78 -9.42 -3.72
N CYS A 127 7.87 -8.81 -2.54
CA CYS A 127 7.09 -9.16 -1.36
C CYS A 127 6.57 -7.89 -0.68
N VAL A 128 5.58 -8.06 0.19
CA VAL A 128 5.10 -6.98 1.07
C VAL A 128 5.79 -7.09 2.42
N VAL A 129 6.20 -5.95 2.98
CA VAL A 129 6.75 -5.86 4.33
C VAL A 129 5.91 -4.85 5.11
N VAL A 130 5.52 -5.21 6.32
CA VAL A 130 4.74 -4.34 7.21
C VAL A 130 5.54 -4.07 8.47
N PHE A 131 5.77 -2.80 8.75
CA PHE A 131 6.32 -2.36 10.03
C PHE A 131 5.17 -2.06 10.99
N VAL A 132 5.25 -2.60 12.22
CA VAL A 132 4.29 -2.35 13.29
C VAL A 132 4.97 -1.55 14.39
N GLY A 133 4.71 -0.25 14.42
CA GLY A 133 5.45 0.69 15.28
C GLY A 133 5.33 0.43 16.78
N ASP A 134 4.21 -0.12 17.25
CA ASP A 134 4.00 -0.43 18.68
C ASP A 134 4.94 -1.52 19.21
N TYR A 135 5.46 -2.38 18.31
CA TYR A 135 6.34 -3.49 18.65
C TYR A 135 7.75 -3.35 18.08
N ASP A 136 7.99 -2.34 17.24
CA ASP A 136 9.25 -2.15 16.50
C ASP A 136 9.64 -3.36 15.62
N GLU A 137 8.61 -4.05 15.10
CA GLU A 137 8.75 -5.31 14.38
C GLU A 137 8.39 -5.16 12.90
N PHE A 138 9.13 -5.88 12.06
CA PHE A 138 8.83 -6.02 10.64
C PHE A 138 8.36 -7.43 10.34
N TYR A 139 7.28 -7.51 9.57
CA TYR A 139 6.67 -8.75 9.11
C TYR A 139 6.73 -8.81 7.60
N ARG A 140 7.28 -9.90 7.05
CA ARG A 140 7.33 -10.10 5.61
C ARG A 140 6.24 -11.08 5.16
N TYR A 141 5.66 -10.76 4.03
CA TYR A 141 4.62 -11.54 3.36
C TYR A 141 5.06 -11.80 1.93
N ASP A 142 5.33 -13.07 1.62
CA ASP A 142 5.67 -13.56 0.27
C ASP A 142 4.44 -13.63 -0.65
N LEU A 143 3.74 -12.50 -0.75
CA LEU A 143 2.51 -12.29 -1.53
C LEU A 143 2.70 -11.13 -2.49
N THR A 144 1.88 -11.08 -3.54
CA THR A 144 1.73 -9.86 -4.34
C THR A 144 1.04 -8.78 -3.50
N PHE A 145 1.17 -7.51 -3.88
CA PHE A 145 0.50 -6.44 -3.15
C PHE A 145 -1.02 -6.60 -3.20
N SER A 146 -1.57 -6.93 -4.36
CA SER A 146 -3.00 -7.15 -4.54
C SER A 146 -3.54 -8.29 -3.67
N GLU A 147 -2.79 -9.39 -3.52
CA GLU A 147 -3.17 -10.48 -2.64
C GLU A 147 -3.12 -10.09 -1.16
N TRP A 148 -2.02 -9.49 -0.72
CA TRP A 148 -1.88 -8.97 0.64
C TRP A 148 -3.02 -7.98 0.96
N PHE A 149 -3.30 -7.06 0.05
CA PHE A 149 -4.33 -6.04 0.23
C PHE A 149 -5.73 -6.65 0.28
N TYR A 150 -6.03 -7.63 -0.57
CA TYR A 150 -7.29 -8.36 -0.52
C TYR A 150 -7.51 -9.02 0.84
N ARG A 151 -6.50 -9.73 1.36
CA ARG A 151 -6.55 -10.40 2.67
C ARG A 151 -6.68 -9.38 3.82
N TYR A 152 -5.94 -8.28 3.75
CA TYR A 152 -6.03 -7.18 4.72
C TYR A 152 -7.46 -6.64 4.79
N LEU A 153 -8.11 -6.38 3.64
CA LEU A 153 -9.49 -5.89 3.59
C LEU A 153 -10.55 -6.92 4.05
N ARG A 154 -10.17 -8.20 4.15
CA ARG A 154 -11.01 -9.26 4.73
C ARG A 154 -10.83 -9.41 6.24
N GLY A 155 -9.89 -8.69 6.82
CA GLY A 155 -9.55 -8.76 8.24
C GLY A 155 -8.61 -9.91 8.59
N ASP A 156 -7.92 -10.50 7.61
CA ASP A 156 -6.83 -11.44 7.90
C ASP A 156 -5.65 -10.70 8.57
N ASP A 157 -4.83 -11.43 9.32
CA ASP A 157 -3.63 -10.93 10.02
C ASP A 157 -2.51 -10.55 9.03
N MET A 158 -2.68 -9.42 8.35
CA MET A 158 -1.76 -8.88 7.35
C MET A 158 -0.89 -7.74 7.89
N ALA A 159 -0.97 -7.47 9.20
CA ALA A 159 -0.18 -6.48 9.93
C ALA A 159 0.50 -7.09 11.18
N GLY A 160 0.95 -8.34 11.04
CA GLY A 160 1.51 -9.14 12.12
C GLY A 160 0.43 -9.99 12.81
N PRO A 161 0.83 -10.91 13.70
CA PRO A 161 -0.10 -11.75 14.46
C PRO A 161 -1.11 -10.92 15.24
N GLY A 162 -2.41 -11.19 15.04
CA GLY A 162 -3.50 -10.42 15.66
C GLY A 162 -3.70 -9.01 15.08
N GLY A 163 -3.03 -8.67 13.98
CA GLY A 163 -3.16 -7.39 13.28
C GLY A 163 -4.37 -7.30 12.34
N GLY A 164 -5.25 -8.29 12.33
CA GLY A 164 -6.49 -8.29 11.55
C GLY A 164 -7.39 -7.09 11.87
N GLN A 165 -7.89 -6.45 10.81
CA GLN A 165 -8.72 -5.24 10.91
C GLN A 165 -10.21 -5.57 10.76
N ASP A 166 -11.05 -5.01 11.64
CA ASP A 166 -12.50 -5.15 11.55
C ASP A 166 -13.10 -4.08 10.64
N PHE A 167 -13.14 -4.39 9.33
CA PHE A 167 -13.78 -3.52 8.34
C PHE A 167 -15.29 -3.70 8.33
N SER A 168 -16.01 -2.56 8.35
CA SER A 168 -17.46 -2.56 8.16
C SER A 168 -17.87 -3.30 6.88
N ASN A 169 -19.08 -3.84 6.90
CA ASN A 169 -19.72 -4.45 5.73
C ASN A 169 -21.05 -3.72 5.45
N PRO A 170 -21.16 -2.93 4.37
CA PRO A 170 -20.13 -2.66 3.37
C PRO A 170 -18.98 -1.77 3.90
N ILE A 171 -17.82 -1.86 3.26
CA ILE A 171 -16.64 -1.07 3.66
C ILE A 171 -16.85 0.40 3.29
N ALA A 172 -16.52 1.31 4.20
CA ALA A 172 -16.56 2.75 3.95
C ALA A 172 -15.37 3.17 3.08
N LEU A 173 -15.62 4.02 2.08
CA LEU A 173 -14.63 4.49 1.11
C LEU A 173 -14.73 6.00 0.99
N ARG A 174 -13.59 6.68 0.89
CA ARG A 174 -13.52 8.12 0.64
C ARG A 174 -12.63 8.37 -0.57
N ASP A 175 -13.23 8.88 -1.63
CA ASP A 175 -12.60 9.20 -2.90
C ASP A 175 -12.07 10.64 -2.90
N PHE A 176 -10.80 10.80 -3.27
CA PHE A 176 -10.13 12.10 -3.31
C PHE A 176 -9.87 12.59 -4.74
N HIS A 177 -10.58 12.03 -5.72
CA HIS A 177 -10.63 12.48 -7.12
C HIS A 177 -11.41 13.79 -7.29
N VAL A 178 -11.15 14.77 -6.44
CA VAL A 178 -11.87 16.03 -6.41
C VAL A 178 -10.90 17.21 -6.58
N PRO A 179 -11.35 18.34 -7.14
CA PRO A 179 -10.50 19.53 -7.23
C PRO A 179 -9.97 19.95 -5.84
N PRO A 180 -8.76 20.52 -5.77
CA PRO A 180 -8.21 21.03 -4.52
C PRO A 180 -9.20 21.94 -3.77
N GLY A 181 -9.36 21.71 -2.47
CA GLY A 181 -10.31 22.47 -1.63
C GLY A 181 -11.75 21.96 -1.65
N THR A 182 -12.05 20.89 -2.40
CA THR A 182 -13.35 20.21 -2.38
C THR A 182 -13.35 19.07 -1.36
N ALA A 183 -14.49 18.81 -0.73
CA ALA A 183 -14.64 17.67 0.16
C ALA A 183 -14.54 16.34 -0.64
N PRO A 184 -13.93 15.28 -0.07
CA PRO A 184 -13.91 13.96 -0.70
C PRO A 184 -15.32 13.37 -0.79
N VAL A 185 -15.54 12.51 -1.79
CA VAL A 185 -16.81 11.81 -1.98
C VAL A 185 -16.81 10.55 -1.12
N GLU A 186 -17.83 10.38 -0.28
CA GLU A 186 -18.01 9.16 0.50
C GLU A 186 -18.89 8.16 -0.24
N ARG A 187 -18.47 6.90 -0.26
CA ARG A 187 -19.26 5.79 -0.80
C ARG A 187 -19.00 4.52 0.00
N PHE A 188 -19.78 3.48 -0.31
CA PHE A 188 -19.63 2.17 0.30
C PHE A 188 -19.33 1.12 -0.78
N GLY A 189 -18.54 0.13 -0.42
CA GLY A 189 -18.37 -1.07 -1.25
C GLY A 189 -19.65 -1.90 -1.33
N PRO A 190 -19.63 -3.03 -2.06
CA PRO A 190 -20.74 -3.98 -2.07
C PRO A 190 -20.97 -4.61 -0.70
N VAL A 191 -22.23 -4.98 -0.41
CA VAL A 191 -22.55 -5.80 0.75
C VAL A 191 -22.04 -7.22 0.50
N ARG A 192 -21.18 -7.71 1.40
CA ARG A 192 -20.63 -9.07 1.37
C ARG A 192 -21.55 -10.03 2.13
N GLY A 193 -21.69 -11.27 1.65
CA GLY A 193 -22.42 -12.31 2.37
C GLY A 193 -21.69 -12.70 3.67
N SER A 194 -22.47 -12.92 4.73
CA SER A 194 -22.01 -13.43 6.04
C SER A 194 -21.60 -14.89 6.00
#